data_AF-A0A2D2LWX3-F1
#
_entry.id   AF-A0A2D2LWX3-F1
#
_cell.length_a   1.000
_cell.length_b   1.000
_cell.length_c   1.000
_cell.angle_alpha   90.00
_cell.angle_beta   90.00
_cell.angle_gamma   90.00
#
_symmetry.space_group_name_H-M   'P 1'
#
loop_
_entity.id
_entity.type
_entity.pdbx_description
1 polymer ?
#
loop_
_entity_poly.entity_id
_entity_poly.type
_entity_poly.pdbx_seq_one_letter_code
_entity_poly.pdbx_strand_id
1 'polypeptide(L)'
;MKQAVMISSLLMGEAILSACQPASDSKPQQNSTANATVSATVASVQSPHHVESLAVASTTSPQIAQNGAPKHINWALVDSGVKPVDKASFKYPFALDSEPVKAYAEMYHVDNETSRYNLTVGMAVNEVLSKVLDQLGTAYVSHELTAGKNSAFVIHTTQQIAPSQYTYVFAEPFAKGLTIPVKIINDGKK
;
A
#
# COMPACT_ATOMS: atom_id res chain seq x y z
N MET A 1 3.68 65.37 8.35
CA MET A 1 3.80 65.82 9.76
C MET A 1 2.50 65.56 10.48
N LYS A 2 2.47 64.61 11.43
CA LYS A 2 1.79 64.71 12.74
C LYS A 2 2.04 63.40 13.49
N GLN A 3 2.65 63.57 14.66
CA GLN A 3 3.04 62.53 15.61
C GLN A 3 1.95 62.29 16.66
N ALA A 4 2.05 61.14 17.35
CA ALA A 4 1.77 60.83 18.77
C ALA A 4 1.27 59.36 18.81
N VAL A 5 2.03 58.34 19.22
CA VAL A 5 2.71 58.04 20.51
C VAL A 5 1.72 57.95 21.68
N MET A 6 1.52 56.75 22.26
CA MET A 6 1.89 56.39 23.64
C MET A 6 1.17 55.13 24.20
N ILE A 7 1.97 54.26 24.83
CA ILE A 7 1.79 53.58 26.15
C ILE A 7 0.76 52.44 26.22
N SER A 8 1.20 51.18 26.30
CA SER A 8 1.73 50.43 27.46
C SER A 8 0.64 49.80 28.33
N SER A 9 0.64 48.47 28.42
CA SER A 9 0.23 47.72 29.61
C SER A 9 0.99 46.40 29.61
N LEU A 10 1.68 46.20 30.73
CA LEU A 10 2.72 45.23 30.97
C LEU A 10 2.20 44.23 32.03
N LEU A 11 2.57 42.96 31.85
CA LEU A 11 2.90 41.97 32.89
C LEU A 11 1.81 41.21 33.68
N MET A 12 1.98 39.88 33.61
CA MET A 12 2.12 38.88 34.70
C MET A 12 1.07 37.76 34.75
N GLY A 13 1.56 36.53 34.69
CA GLY A 13 0.81 35.30 34.96
C GLY A 13 1.52 34.04 34.48
N GLU A 14 2.60 33.65 35.15
CA GLU A 14 3.26 32.34 35.01
C GLU A 14 2.39 31.21 35.57
N ALA A 15 2.50 29.99 35.00
CA ALA A 15 2.65 28.73 35.76
C ALA A 15 2.82 27.50 34.83
N ILE A 16 4.09 27.10 34.70
CA ILE A 16 4.69 25.75 34.68
C ILE A 16 3.74 24.54 34.87
N LEU A 17 3.99 23.45 34.12
CA LEU A 17 4.35 22.14 34.69
C LEU A 17 4.87 21.19 33.58
N SER A 18 6.18 20.94 33.65
CA SER A 18 6.90 19.89 32.93
C SER A 18 6.87 18.61 33.77
N ALA A 19 6.56 17.47 33.17
CA ALA A 19 6.74 16.18 33.81
C ALA A 19 7.37 15.19 32.82
N CYS A 20 8.67 14.99 32.99
CA CYS A 20 9.42 13.88 32.43
C CYS A 20 8.89 12.55 32.99
N GLN A 21 8.66 11.55 32.13
CA GLN A 21 8.53 10.16 32.56
C GLN A 21 9.91 9.49 32.58
N PRO A 22 10.37 8.92 33.70
CA PRO A 22 11.53 8.04 33.68
C PRO A 22 11.13 6.64 33.20
N ALA A 23 11.97 6.07 32.33
CA ALA A 23 12.00 4.65 32.06
C ALA A 23 12.49 3.89 33.30
N SER A 24 11.93 2.71 33.57
CA SER A 24 12.49 1.77 34.54
C SER A 24 12.40 0.36 33.97
N ASP A 25 13.58 -0.16 33.65
CA ASP A 25 13.89 -1.56 33.47
C ASP A 25 13.90 -2.25 34.84
N SER A 26 13.26 -3.44 34.96
CA SER A 26 13.66 -4.56 35.85
C SER A 26 12.63 -5.69 35.81
N LYS A 27 13.10 -6.88 35.46
CA LYS A 27 12.41 -8.20 35.46
C LYS A 27 12.61 -8.90 36.84
N PRO A 28 12.25 -10.20 37.03
CA PRO A 28 10.96 -10.86 37.31
C PRO A 28 10.81 -11.40 38.76
N GLN A 29 9.60 -11.69 39.25
CA GLN A 29 9.39 -12.91 40.08
C GLN A 29 7.93 -13.36 40.25
N GLN A 30 7.83 -14.67 40.49
CA GLN A 30 6.69 -15.60 40.49
C GLN A 30 5.64 -15.45 41.61
N ASN A 31 4.38 -15.73 41.22
CA ASN A 31 3.46 -16.73 41.76
C ASN A 31 3.10 -16.75 43.27
N SER A 32 1.83 -16.49 43.63
CA SER A 32 0.88 -17.49 44.15
C SER A 32 -0.42 -16.87 44.71
N THR A 33 -1.55 -17.32 44.15
CA THR A 33 -2.78 -17.81 44.81
C THR A 33 -3.41 -17.07 46.00
N ALA A 34 -4.64 -16.55 45.82
CA ALA A 34 -5.87 -17.07 46.48
C ALA A 34 -7.15 -16.28 46.13
N ASN A 35 -8.18 -17.05 45.76
CA ASN A 35 -9.61 -16.82 45.62
C ASN A 35 -10.25 -15.53 46.19
N ALA A 36 -11.10 -14.90 45.35
CA ALA A 36 -12.48 -14.63 45.72
C ALA A 36 -13.39 -14.67 44.47
N THR A 37 -14.35 -15.59 44.50
CA THR A 37 -15.42 -15.80 43.52
C THR A 37 -16.50 -14.73 43.67
N VAL A 38 -16.91 -14.08 42.57
CA VAL A 38 -18.32 -13.72 42.34
C VAL A 38 -18.64 -13.96 40.86
N SER A 39 -19.52 -14.94 40.63
CA SER A 39 -20.15 -15.21 39.35
C SER A 39 -21.01 -14.05 38.88
N ALA A 40 -20.82 -13.63 37.64
CA ALA A 40 -21.89 -13.10 36.80
C ALA A 40 -21.79 -13.79 35.44
N THR A 41 -22.61 -14.83 35.27
CA THR A 41 -22.82 -15.49 33.98
C THR A 41 -23.67 -14.57 33.12
N VAL A 42 -23.12 -14.11 32.01
CA VAL A 42 -23.89 -13.65 30.83
C VAL A 42 -23.43 -14.44 29.63
N ALA A 43 -24.42 -14.92 28.90
CA ALA A 43 -24.37 -16.04 28.00
C ALA A 43 -23.66 -15.76 26.68
N SER A 44 -22.95 -16.79 26.22
CA SER A 44 -22.87 -17.29 24.84
C SER A 44 -23.65 -16.52 23.78
N VAL A 45 -22.92 -15.89 22.86
CA VAL A 45 -23.12 -16.08 21.41
C VAL A 45 -21.74 -16.19 20.76
N GLN A 46 -21.23 -17.42 20.71
CA GLN A 46 -20.12 -17.77 19.83
C GLN A 46 -20.70 -17.92 18.43
N SER A 47 -20.56 -16.88 17.60
CA SER A 47 -20.79 -17.01 16.15
C SER A 47 -19.48 -17.41 15.49
N PRO A 48 -19.40 -18.62 14.89
CA PRO A 48 -18.28 -19.00 14.06
C PRO A 48 -18.51 -18.34 12.69
N HIS A 49 -17.83 -17.23 12.41
CA HIS A 49 -17.64 -16.83 11.02
C HIS A 49 -16.58 -17.76 10.43
N HIS A 50 -17.06 -18.96 10.06
CA HIS A 50 -16.43 -19.84 9.10
C HIS A 50 -16.34 -19.04 7.79
N VAL A 51 -15.20 -18.40 7.56
CA VAL A 51 -14.83 -17.97 6.22
C VAL A 51 -14.55 -19.25 5.45
N GLU A 52 -15.55 -19.65 4.68
CA GLU A 52 -15.46 -20.75 3.74
C GLU A 52 -14.40 -20.33 2.70
N SER A 53 -13.18 -20.79 2.93
CA SER A 53 -12.09 -20.69 1.99
C SER A 53 -12.47 -21.56 0.81
N LEU A 54 -13.14 -20.96 -0.18
CA LEU A 54 -13.23 -21.52 -1.51
C LEU A 54 -11.80 -21.55 -2.06
N ALA A 55 -11.11 -22.65 -1.78
CA ALA A 55 -9.89 -23.01 -2.47
C ALA A 55 -10.28 -23.20 -3.95
N VAL A 56 -10.17 -22.12 -4.72
CA VAL A 56 -10.06 -22.22 -6.17
C VAL A 56 -8.77 -22.99 -6.40
N ALA A 57 -8.91 -24.27 -6.71
CA ALA A 57 -7.82 -25.07 -7.23
C ALA A 57 -7.44 -24.47 -8.58
N SER A 58 -6.56 -23.47 -8.57
CA SER A 58 -5.85 -23.02 -9.74
C SER A 58 -4.96 -24.17 -10.18
N THR A 59 -5.47 -25.01 -11.08
CA THR A 59 -4.64 -25.93 -11.87
C THR A 59 -3.86 -25.11 -12.88
N THR A 60 -2.93 -24.28 -12.40
CA THR A 60 -1.87 -23.73 -13.22
C THR A 60 -0.81 -24.81 -13.33
N SER A 61 -0.93 -25.65 -14.37
CA SER A 61 0.20 -26.49 -14.78
C SER A 61 1.41 -25.57 -14.95
N PRO A 62 2.54 -25.83 -14.27
CA PRO A 62 3.74 -25.04 -14.48
C PRO A 62 4.17 -25.22 -15.93
N GLN A 63 3.92 -24.20 -16.75
CA GLN A 63 4.49 -24.13 -18.08
C GLN A 63 5.98 -23.83 -17.91
N ILE A 64 6.75 -24.90 -17.72
CA ILE A 64 8.21 -24.87 -17.78
C ILE A 64 8.60 -24.23 -19.11
N ALA A 65 9.63 -23.38 -19.07
CA ALA A 65 10.27 -22.79 -20.25
C ALA A 65 10.39 -23.85 -21.36
N GLN A 66 9.54 -23.75 -22.38
CA GLN A 66 9.56 -24.69 -23.49
C GLN A 66 10.89 -24.47 -24.22
N ASN A 67 11.72 -25.51 -24.24
CA ASN A 67 12.99 -25.55 -24.99
C ASN A 67 14.12 -24.62 -24.49
N GLY A 68 14.10 -24.22 -23.22
CA GLY A 68 15.17 -23.39 -22.63
C GLY A 68 15.12 -21.90 -23.02
N ALA A 69 14.14 -21.48 -23.82
CA ALA A 69 13.87 -20.08 -24.09
C ALA A 69 13.00 -19.47 -22.96
N PRO A 70 13.25 -18.22 -22.54
CA PRO A 70 12.40 -17.56 -21.55
C PRO A 70 10.93 -17.46 -22.03
N LYS A 71 10.00 -17.70 -21.12
CA LYS A 71 8.55 -17.51 -21.36
C LYS A 71 8.23 -16.02 -21.43
N HIS A 72 7.36 -15.65 -22.36
CA HIS A 72 6.82 -14.28 -22.43
C HIS A 72 5.48 -14.18 -21.69
N ILE A 73 5.25 -13.05 -21.03
CA ILE A 73 3.94 -12.73 -20.47
C ILE A 73 2.95 -12.49 -21.61
N ASN A 74 1.81 -13.17 -21.55
CA ASN A 74 0.69 -12.89 -22.42
C ASN A 74 -0.14 -11.75 -21.81
N TRP A 75 0.15 -10.52 -22.23
CA TRP A 75 -0.53 -9.32 -21.74
C TRP A 75 -2.02 -9.28 -22.09
N ALA A 76 -2.48 -9.99 -23.12
CA ALA A 76 -3.90 -10.07 -23.44
C ALA A 76 -4.72 -10.82 -22.37
N LEU A 77 -4.09 -11.70 -21.58
CA LEU A 77 -4.72 -12.35 -20.43
C LEU A 77 -4.68 -11.49 -19.16
N VAL A 78 -3.87 -10.43 -19.16
CA VAL A 78 -3.71 -9.49 -18.04
C VAL A 78 -4.63 -8.29 -18.22
N ASP A 79 -4.78 -7.82 -19.46
CA ASP A 79 -5.61 -6.67 -19.87
C ASP A 79 -6.98 -6.69 -19.20
N SER A 80 -7.41 -5.53 -18.70
CA SER A 80 -8.69 -5.39 -17.98
C SER A 80 -9.89 -5.14 -18.91
N GLY A 81 -9.64 -4.80 -20.17
CA GLY A 81 -10.64 -4.33 -21.14
C GLY A 81 -11.17 -2.92 -20.86
N VAL A 82 -10.67 -2.24 -19.82
CA VAL A 82 -11.12 -0.89 -19.43
C VAL A 82 -10.41 0.16 -20.29
N LYS A 83 -11.18 1.17 -20.73
CA LYS A 83 -10.61 2.31 -21.45
C LYS A 83 -9.89 3.26 -20.49
N PRO A 84 -8.72 3.79 -20.88
CA PRO A 84 -8.00 4.75 -20.05
C PRO A 84 -8.81 6.05 -19.92
N VAL A 85 -8.67 6.70 -18.77
CA VAL A 85 -9.22 8.03 -18.49
C VAL A 85 -8.09 9.03 -18.32
N ASP A 86 -8.41 10.30 -18.50
CA ASP A 86 -7.46 11.37 -18.23
C ASP A 86 -7.18 11.48 -16.72
N LYS A 87 -5.90 11.57 -16.36
CA LYS A 87 -5.44 11.57 -14.96
C LYS A 87 -5.81 12.86 -14.23
N ALA A 88 -5.92 13.99 -14.94
CA ALA A 88 -6.23 15.28 -14.32
C ALA A 88 -7.71 15.41 -13.96
N SER A 89 -8.60 14.82 -14.76
CA SER A 89 -10.06 14.82 -14.56
C SER A 89 -10.60 13.64 -13.74
N PHE A 90 -9.74 12.69 -13.35
CA PHE A 90 -10.13 11.54 -12.54
C PHE A 90 -10.63 11.95 -11.14
N LYS A 91 -11.68 11.27 -10.67
CA LYS A 91 -12.25 11.48 -9.32
C LYS A 91 -11.51 10.62 -8.29
N TYR A 92 -10.41 11.15 -7.78
CA TYR A 92 -9.58 10.45 -6.80
C TYR A 92 -10.26 10.25 -5.44
N PRO A 93 -9.97 9.14 -4.74
CA PRO A 93 -10.46 8.90 -3.38
C PRO A 93 -9.80 9.81 -2.33
N PHE A 94 -8.63 10.38 -2.62
CA PHE A 94 -7.94 11.33 -1.73
C PHE A 94 -8.16 12.77 -2.19
N ALA A 95 -8.47 13.67 -1.26
CA ALA A 95 -8.49 15.10 -1.53
C ALA A 95 -7.06 15.62 -1.80
N LEU A 96 -6.92 16.60 -2.72
CA LEU A 96 -5.61 17.11 -3.17
C LEU A 96 -4.81 17.79 -2.05
N ASP A 97 -5.50 18.35 -1.06
CA ASP A 97 -4.95 19.06 0.09
C ASP A 97 -4.95 18.19 1.37
N SER A 98 -5.25 16.91 1.25
CA SER A 98 -5.24 16.00 2.40
C SER A 98 -3.82 15.74 2.91
N GLU A 99 -3.70 15.52 4.22
CA GLU A 99 -2.42 15.21 4.88
C GLU A 99 -1.66 14.03 4.26
N PRO A 100 -2.25 12.87 3.90
CA PRO A 100 -1.49 11.80 3.24
C PRO A 100 -0.91 12.23 1.88
N VAL A 101 -1.64 13.06 1.13
CA VAL A 101 -1.15 13.58 -0.16
C VAL A 101 0.03 14.52 0.06
N LYS A 102 -0.06 15.45 1.02
CA LYS A 102 1.04 16.36 1.36
C LYS A 102 2.27 15.61 1.87
N ALA A 103 2.09 14.66 2.79
CA ALA A 103 3.18 13.88 3.36
C ALA A 103 3.94 13.06 2.29
N TYR A 104 3.21 12.42 1.37
CA TYR A 104 3.84 11.69 0.28
C TYR A 104 4.53 12.63 -0.71
N ALA A 105 3.92 13.79 -1.02
CA ALA A 105 4.51 14.82 -1.88
C ALA A 105 5.84 15.34 -1.32
N GLU A 106 5.87 15.62 -0.01
CA GLU A 106 7.08 16.04 0.70
C GLU A 106 8.16 14.97 0.68
N MET A 107 7.81 13.73 1.07
CA MET A 107 8.76 12.61 1.16
C MET A 107 9.44 12.28 -0.17
N TYR A 108 8.69 12.32 -1.28
CA TYR A 108 9.21 11.96 -2.61
C TYR A 108 9.48 13.16 -3.51
N HIS A 109 9.39 14.38 -2.99
CA HIS A 109 9.61 15.63 -3.71
C HIS A 109 8.82 15.73 -5.03
N VAL A 110 7.53 15.42 -4.97
CA VAL A 110 6.57 15.52 -6.09
C VAL A 110 5.45 16.49 -5.77
N ASP A 111 4.67 16.90 -6.78
CA ASP A 111 3.46 17.68 -6.55
C ASP A 111 2.32 16.84 -5.94
N ASN A 112 1.32 17.53 -5.38
CA ASN A 112 0.17 16.89 -4.76
C ASN A 112 -0.65 16.06 -5.77
N GLU A 113 -0.66 16.42 -7.05
CA GLU A 113 -1.39 15.67 -8.08
C GLU A 113 -0.76 14.29 -8.31
N THR A 114 0.56 14.27 -8.46
CA THR A 114 1.38 13.06 -8.59
C THR A 114 1.26 12.20 -7.34
N SER A 115 1.36 12.81 -6.16
CA SER A 115 1.20 12.13 -4.88
C SER A 115 -0.18 11.44 -4.76
N ARG A 116 -1.26 12.18 -5.04
CA ARG A 116 -2.63 11.66 -5.04
C ARG A 116 -2.81 10.51 -6.01
N TYR A 117 -2.24 10.63 -7.21
CA TYR A 117 -2.21 9.54 -8.19
C TYR A 117 -1.47 8.31 -7.64
N ASN A 118 -0.26 8.47 -7.10
CA ASN A 118 0.57 7.38 -6.59
C ASN A 118 -0.09 6.64 -5.43
N LEU A 119 -0.71 7.36 -4.50
CA LEU A 119 -1.48 6.76 -3.41
C LEU A 119 -2.66 5.93 -3.95
N THR A 120 -3.33 6.43 -4.98
CA THR A 120 -4.50 5.76 -5.56
C THR A 120 -4.11 4.49 -6.29
N VAL A 121 -3.10 4.55 -7.18
CA VAL A 121 -2.63 3.35 -7.89
C VAL A 121 -1.95 2.37 -6.93
N GLY A 122 -1.30 2.85 -5.87
CA GLY A 122 -0.70 2.00 -4.84
C GLY A 122 -1.70 1.12 -4.08
N MET A 123 -2.95 1.56 -3.96
CA MET A 123 -4.02 0.70 -3.44
C MET A 123 -4.51 -0.32 -4.49
N ALA A 124 -4.38 -0.03 -5.78
CA ALA A 124 -4.94 -0.83 -6.88
C ALA A 124 -3.93 -1.84 -7.49
N VAL A 125 -2.62 -1.69 -7.30
CA VAL A 125 -1.60 -2.54 -7.97
C VAL A 125 -1.76 -4.04 -7.74
N ASN A 126 -2.41 -4.46 -6.66
CA ASN A 126 -2.71 -5.87 -6.40
C ASN A 126 -3.61 -6.50 -7.49
N GLU A 127 -4.45 -5.71 -8.16
CA GLU A 127 -5.28 -6.17 -9.28
C GLU A 127 -4.40 -6.77 -10.38
N VAL A 128 -3.41 -6.02 -10.86
CA VAL A 128 -2.51 -6.49 -11.94
C VAL A 128 -1.54 -7.55 -11.46
N LEU A 129 -1.05 -7.45 -10.21
CA LEU A 129 -0.15 -8.45 -9.65
C LEU A 129 -0.77 -9.85 -9.69
N SER A 130 -2.03 -9.99 -9.23
CA SER A 130 -2.72 -11.28 -9.21
C SER A 130 -2.78 -11.95 -10.59
N LYS A 131 -3.13 -11.19 -11.63
CA LYS A 131 -3.22 -11.67 -13.02
C LYS A 131 -1.87 -12.06 -13.62
N VAL A 132 -0.80 -11.34 -13.26
CA VAL A 132 0.55 -11.67 -13.73
C VAL A 132 1.10 -12.91 -13.02
N LEU A 133 0.84 -13.06 -11.72
CA LEU A 133 1.32 -14.21 -10.92
C LEU A 133 0.85 -15.56 -11.48
N ASP A 134 -0.37 -15.64 -12.01
CA ASP A 134 -0.91 -16.85 -12.66
C ASP A 134 -0.03 -17.34 -13.82
N GLN A 135 0.69 -16.43 -14.48
CA GLN A 135 1.60 -16.76 -15.57
C GLN A 135 3.04 -17.00 -15.12
N LEU A 136 3.46 -16.45 -13.98
CA LEU A 136 4.83 -16.51 -13.49
C LEU A 136 5.16 -17.81 -12.75
N GLY A 137 4.20 -18.37 -12.00
CA GLY A 137 4.44 -19.55 -11.18
C GLY A 137 5.70 -19.43 -10.31
N THR A 138 6.59 -20.42 -10.38
CA THR A 138 7.83 -20.44 -9.58
C THR A 138 8.88 -19.40 -10.01
N ALA A 139 8.72 -18.72 -11.14
CA ALA A 139 9.66 -17.73 -11.62
C ALA A 139 9.51 -16.34 -10.97
N TYR A 140 8.42 -16.08 -10.25
CA TYR A 140 8.21 -14.84 -9.49
C TYR A 140 9.20 -14.70 -8.33
N VAL A 141 9.86 -13.55 -8.17
CA VAL A 141 10.83 -13.30 -7.09
C VAL A 141 10.31 -12.25 -6.12
N SER A 142 9.97 -11.06 -6.60
CA SER A 142 9.44 -9.95 -5.79
C SER A 142 8.70 -8.95 -6.68
N HIS A 143 8.09 -7.94 -6.08
CA HIS A 143 7.57 -6.78 -6.80
C HIS A 143 7.76 -5.51 -5.97
N GLU A 144 7.70 -4.37 -6.65
CA GLU A 144 7.69 -3.06 -6.02
C GLU A 144 6.84 -2.08 -6.84
N LEU A 145 6.31 -1.07 -6.16
CA LEU A 145 5.76 0.11 -6.80
C LEU A 145 6.79 1.24 -6.61
N THR A 146 7.41 1.68 -7.69
CA THR A 146 8.35 2.80 -7.60
C THR A 146 7.60 4.08 -7.21
N ALA A 147 8.20 4.86 -6.34
CA ALA A 147 7.65 6.13 -5.88
C ALA A 147 8.15 7.32 -6.73
N GLY A 148 7.55 8.49 -6.52
CA GLY A 148 7.95 9.74 -7.16
C GLY A 148 7.30 9.98 -8.53
N LYS A 149 7.96 10.78 -9.36
CA LYS A 149 7.36 11.34 -10.60
C LYS A 149 7.02 10.30 -11.67
N ASN A 150 7.76 9.20 -11.70
CA ASN A 150 7.67 8.17 -12.74
C ASN A 150 7.35 6.81 -12.12
N SER A 151 6.26 6.74 -11.35
CA SER A 151 5.81 5.50 -10.72
C SER A 151 5.48 4.41 -11.74
N ALA A 152 6.03 3.22 -11.49
CA ALA A 152 5.84 2.01 -12.25
C ALA A 152 5.74 0.82 -11.29
N PHE A 153 4.93 -0.17 -11.68
CA PHE A 153 4.87 -1.44 -10.97
C PHE A 153 5.90 -2.38 -11.57
N VAL A 154 6.93 -2.73 -10.80
CA VAL A 154 8.04 -3.58 -11.25
C VAL A 154 7.87 -4.96 -10.63
N ILE A 155 7.93 -6.00 -11.45
CA ILE A 155 7.88 -7.40 -11.01
C ILE A 155 9.22 -8.04 -11.37
N HIS A 156 9.93 -8.48 -10.35
CA HIS A 156 11.20 -9.17 -10.48
C HIS A 156 10.95 -10.67 -10.63
N THR A 157 11.65 -11.26 -11.59
CA THR A 157 11.51 -12.65 -12.00
C THR A 157 12.88 -13.29 -12.17
N THR A 158 12.92 -14.62 -12.27
CA THR A 158 14.12 -15.33 -12.71
C THR A 158 14.28 -15.23 -14.23
N GLN A 159 15.43 -15.69 -14.75
CA GLN A 159 15.71 -15.77 -16.18
C GLN A 159 14.75 -16.65 -17.00
N GLN A 160 13.82 -17.36 -16.35
CA GLN A 160 12.79 -18.14 -17.02
C GLN A 160 11.72 -17.27 -17.69
N ILE A 161 11.66 -15.96 -17.37
CA ILE A 161 10.71 -15.01 -17.93
C ILE A 161 11.47 -13.94 -18.71
N ALA A 162 10.99 -13.62 -19.92
CA ALA A 162 11.55 -12.56 -20.74
C ALA A 162 11.15 -11.16 -20.19
N PRO A 163 12.09 -10.20 -20.12
CA PRO A 163 11.77 -8.81 -19.79
C PRO A 163 10.75 -8.23 -20.76
N SER A 164 9.81 -7.46 -20.23
CA SER A 164 8.77 -6.81 -21.03
C SER A 164 8.13 -5.66 -20.25
N GLN A 165 7.40 -4.80 -20.95
CA GLN A 165 6.65 -3.70 -20.34
C GLN A 165 5.26 -3.62 -20.97
N TYR A 166 4.27 -3.26 -20.16
CA TYR A 166 2.90 -3.04 -20.60
C TYR A 166 2.25 -1.91 -19.79
N THR A 167 1.39 -1.11 -20.41
CA THR A 167 0.63 -0.07 -19.70
C THR A 167 -0.69 -0.65 -19.25
N TYR A 168 -0.82 -0.90 -17.95
CA TYR A 168 -2.04 -1.46 -17.37
C TYR A 168 -3.10 -0.38 -17.15
N VAL A 169 -4.36 -0.71 -17.39
CA VAL A 169 -5.52 0.12 -17.06
C VAL A 169 -6.32 -0.57 -15.96
N PHE A 170 -6.51 0.07 -14.81
CA PHE A 170 -7.22 -0.54 -13.69
C PHE A 170 -8.72 -0.71 -13.95
N ALA A 171 -9.30 -1.81 -13.46
CA ALA A 171 -10.74 -2.02 -13.40
C ALA A 171 -11.33 -1.77 -12.00
N GLU A 172 -10.50 -1.76 -10.96
CA GLU A 172 -10.90 -1.43 -9.59
C GLU A 172 -11.75 -0.14 -9.53
N PRO A 173 -12.94 -0.14 -8.88
CA PRO A 173 -13.86 1.00 -8.95
C PRO A 173 -13.26 2.36 -8.56
N PHE A 174 -12.36 2.38 -7.56
CA PHE A 174 -11.73 3.59 -7.05
C PHE A 174 -10.52 4.07 -7.88
N ALA A 175 -10.06 3.27 -8.85
CA ALA A 175 -8.94 3.58 -9.74
C ALA A 175 -9.30 3.37 -11.23
N LYS A 176 -10.57 3.08 -11.54
CA LYS A 176 -11.01 2.58 -12.84
C LYS A 176 -10.61 3.52 -13.98
N GLY A 177 -9.86 3.00 -14.93
CA GLY A 177 -9.36 3.77 -16.08
C GLY A 177 -8.03 4.49 -15.84
N LEU A 178 -7.54 4.60 -14.59
CA LEU A 178 -6.18 5.06 -14.35
C LEU A 178 -5.18 4.04 -14.91
N THR A 179 -4.03 4.56 -15.34
CA THR A 179 -3.00 3.75 -15.99
C THR A 179 -1.68 3.76 -15.25
N ILE A 180 -1.02 2.60 -15.18
CA ILE A 180 0.33 2.46 -14.63
C ILE A 180 1.22 1.61 -15.56
N PRO A 181 2.50 1.97 -15.76
CA PRO A 181 3.46 1.07 -16.40
C PRO A 181 3.74 -0.15 -15.52
N VAL A 182 3.62 -1.35 -16.08
CA VAL A 182 4.04 -2.60 -15.46
C VAL A 182 5.28 -3.11 -16.18
N LYS A 183 6.34 -3.41 -15.44
CA LYS A 183 7.63 -3.85 -15.97
C LYS A 183 7.98 -5.23 -15.41
N ILE A 184 8.38 -6.13 -16.28
CA ILE A 184 8.98 -7.42 -15.92
C ILE A 184 10.49 -7.28 -16.06
N ILE A 185 11.22 -7.54 -14.98
CA ILE A 185 12.69 -7.57 -14.95
C ILE A 185 13.11 -8.98 -14.53
N ASN A 186 14.13 -9.53 -15.18
CA ASN A 186 14.63 -10.88 -14.94
C ASN A 186 15.98 -10.89 -14.21
N ASP A 187 16.10 -10.08 -13.15
CA ASP A 187 17.33 -9.91 -12.37
C ASP A 187 17.45 -10.89 -11.19
N GLY A 188 16.39 -11.65 -10.90
CA GLY A 188 16.31 -12.52 -9.74
C GLY A 188 17.04 -13.85 -9.91
N LYS A 189 17.58 -14.35 -8.79
CA LYS A 189 18.20 -15.68 -8.67
C LYS A 189 17.44 -16.47 -7.60
N LYS A 190 17.26 -17.77 -7.82
CA LYS A 190 16.65 -18.72 -6.88
C LYS A 190 17.49 -19.97 -6.78
#